data_AF-X1KQV7-F1
#
_entry.id   AF-X1KQV7-F1
#
_cell.length_a   1.000
_cell.length_b   1.000
_cell.length_c   1.000
_cell.angle_alpha   90.00
_cell.angle_beta   90.00
_cell.angle_gamma   90.00
#
_symmetry.space_group_name_H-M   'P 1'
#
loop_
_entity.id
_entity.type
_entity.pdbx_description
1 polymer ?
#
loop_
_entity_poly.entity_id
_entity_poly.type
_entity_poly.pdbx_seq_one_letter_code
_entity_poly.pdbx_strand_id
1 'polypeptide(L)'
;MINSLQEFEARSLTKNGKPRLSYAQAYFTRYGMDLENPETRELLVGLHLYWRDLPEYMIFEAENRYTHKKKWGAGLMSKRGNSIYRKNLRDRLTFIEALEDHIFFNYRNRSKSQKTRALFITLTYDSKLASLWEAWSGVKIRKQVKRGPRLGELYYAHKPGCRCVSCLYNRYITALREAYGKLSVIRAWEGF
;
A
#
# COMPACT_ATOMS: atom_id res chain seq x y z
N MET A 1 -10.79 8.56 -22.44
CA MET A 1 -12.26 8.32 -22.27
C MET A 1 -12.48 7.59 -20.94
N ILE A 2 -13.63 7.70 -20.28
CA ILE A 2 -13.90 6.86 -19.09
C ILE A 2 -14.29 5.47 -19.59
N ASN A 3 -13.43 4.47 -19.39
CA ASN A 3 -13.72 3.08 -19.76
C ASN A 3 -15.03 2.63 -19.10
N SER A 4 -15.89 1.98 -19.89
CA SER A 4 -17.20 1.52 -19.42
C SER A 4 -17.07 0.19 -18.66
N LEU A 5 -18.06 -0.13 -17.81
CA LEU A 5 -18.12 -1.43 -17.11
C LEU A 5 -18.01 -2.61 -18.08
N GLN A 6 -18.62 -2.47 -19.27
CA GLN A 6 -18.59 -3.48 -20.34
C GLN A 6 -17.16 -3.77 -20.82
N GLU A 7 -16.29 -2.75 -20.88
CA GLU A 7 -14.89 -2.95 -21.28
C GLU A 7 -14.12 -3.74 -20.22
N PHE A 8 -14.34 -3.47 -18.93
CA PHE A 8 -13.69 -4.23 -17.87
C PHE A 8 -14.18 -5.68 -17.84
N GLU A 9 -15.47 -5.92 -18.09
CA GLU A 9 -16.03 -7.26 -18.20
C GLU A 9 -15.47 -8.03 -19.39
N ALA A 10 -15.40 -7.39 -20.57
CA ALA A 10 -14.84 -7.99 -21.78
C ALA A 10 -13.37 -8.43 -21.58
N ARG A 11 -12.60 -7.66 -20.79
CA ARG A 11 -11.20 -7.96 -20.47
C ARG A 11 -11.02 -8.86 -19.24
N SER A 12 -12.11 -9.40 -18.67
CA SER A 12 -12.08 -10.23 -17.46
C SER A 12 -11.40 -9.52 -16.26
N LEU A 13 -11.59 -8.21 -16.11
CA LEU A 13 -11.07 -7.41 -15.00
C LEU A 13 -12.03 -7.34 -13.81
N THR A 14 -13.28 -7.74 -14.01
CA THR A 14 -14.33 -7.79 -13.00
C THR A 14 -14.82 -9.21 -12.79
N LYS A 15 -15.40 -9.45 -11.60
CA LYS A 15 -16.14 -10.66 -11.26
C LYS A 15 -17.46 -10.25 -10.64
N ASN A 16 -18.58 -10.68 -11.21
CA ASN A 16 -19.93 -10.29 -10.79
C ASN A 16 -20.10 -8.76 -10.75
N GLY A 17 -19.62 -8.06 -11.80
CA GLY A 17 -19.64 -6.60 -11.89
C GLY A 17 -18.67 -5.87 -10.95
N LYS A 18 -17.89 -6.59 -10.11
CA LYS A 18 -16.98 -5.98 -9.13
C LYS A 18 -15.52 -6.15 -9.56
N PRO A 19 -14.72 -5.08 -9.56
CA PRO A 19 -13.29 -5.18 -9.85
C PRO A 19 -12.61 -5.95 -8.71
N ARG A 20 -11.71 -6.87 -9.07
CA ARG A 20 -10.96 -7.68 -8.09
C ARG A 20 -9.47 -7.48 -8.30
N LEU A 21 -8.77 -7.17 -7.21
CA LEU A 21 -7.34 -6.89 -7.25
C LEU A 21 -6.54 -8.04 -7.86
N SER A 22 -6.89 -9.30 -7.59
CA SER A 22 -6.21 -10.45 -8.17
C SER A 22 -6.34 -10.54 -9.69
N TYR A 23 -7.46 -10.06 -10.25
CA TYR A 23 -7.75 -10.07 -11.68
C TYR A 23 -6.96 -8.94 -12.35
N ALA A 24 -6.99 -7.74 -11.77
CA ALA A 24 -6.16 -6.63 -12.18
C ALA A 24 -4.66 -6.99 -12.13
N GLN A 25 -4.20 -7.58 -11.03
CA GLN A 25 -2.80 -8.03 -10.90
C GLN A 25 -2.45 -9.05 -11.97
N ALA A 26 -3.28 -10.08 -12.18
CA ALA A 26 -3.05 -11.04 -13.24
C ALA A 26 -2.96 -10.35 -14.61
N TYR A 27 -3.92 -9.46 -14.92
CA TYR A 27 -3.98 -8.75 -16.19
C TYR A 27 -2.74 -7.86 -16.44
N PHE A 28 -2.44 -6.95 -15.52
CA PHE A 28 -1.38 -5.96 -15.71
C PHE A 28 0.04 -6.50 -15.44
N THR A 29 0.20 -7.57 -14.66
CA THR A 29 1.54 -8.07 -14.29
C THR A 29 1.90 -9.39 -14.97
N ARG A 30 0.95 -10.32 -15.17
CA ARG A 30 1.25 -11.66 -15.70
C ARG A 30 1.42 -11.66 -17.21
N TYR A 31 0.70 -10.79 -17.91
CA TYR A 31 0.77 -10.68 -19.37
C TYR A 31 1.83 -9.68 -19.85
N GLY A 32 2.61 -9.08 -18.94
CA GLY A 32 3.71 -8.18 -19.30
C GLY A 32 3.25 -6.92 -20.04
N MET A 33 2.09 -6.38 -19.66
CA MET A 33 1.54 -5.18 -20.29
C MET A 33 2.51 -4.01 -20.16
N ASP A 34 2.70 -3.30 -21.25
CA ASP A 34 3.52 -2.10 -21.26
C ASP A 34 2.79 -0.97 -20.52
N LEU A 35 3.26 -0.66 -19.31
CA LEU A 35 2.71 0.44 -18.53
C LEU A 35 3.06 1.81 -19.10
N GLU A 36 3.96 1.92 -20.08
CA GLU A 36 4.20 3.16 -20.83
C GLU A 36 3.15 3.39 -21.91
N ASN A 37 2.46 2.33 -22.36
CA ASN A 37 1.37 2.43 -23.33
C ASN A 37 0.21 3.27 -22.73
N PRO A 38 -0.21 4.37 -23.41
CA PRO A 38 -1.29 5.23 -22.93
C PRO A 38 -2.62 4.51 -22.71
N GLU A 39 -3.01 3.59 -23.58
CA GLU A 39 -4.26 2.82 -23.44
C GLU A 39 -4.23 1.91 -22.21
N THR A 40 -3.07 1.31 -21.94
CA THR A 40 -2.86 0.50 -20.73
C THR A 40 -2.98 1.36 -19.48
N ARG A 41 -2.40 2.57 -19.50
CA ARG A 41 -2.53 3.53 -18.40
C ARG A 41 -3.98 3.96 -18.21
N GLU A 42 -4.68 4.32 -19.28
CA GLU A 42 -6.09 4.71 -19.21
C GLU A 42 -6.95 3.57 -18.66
N LEU A 43 -6.71 2.33 -19.09
CA LEU A 43 -7.40 1.15 -18.56
C LEU A 43 -7.16 0.95 -17.07
N LEU A 44 -5.90 1.02 -16.64
CA LEU A 44 -5.52 0.87 -15.22
C LEU A 44 -6.14 1.97 -14.36
N VAL A 45 -6.05 3.23 -14.80
CA VAL A 45 -6.62 4.38 -14.09
C VAL A 45 -8.15 4.25 -14.03
N GLY A 46 -8.80 3.94 -15.14
CA GLY A 46 -10.24 3.72 -15.19
C GLY A 46 -10.68 2.61 -14.23
N LEU A 47 -9.99 1.47 -14.24
CA LEU A 47 -10.29 0.36 -13.34
C LEU A 47 -10.10 0.74 -11.87
N HIS A 48 -9.04 1.50 -11.56
CA HIS A 48 -8.80 2.02 -10.21
C HIS A 48 -9.92 2.95 -9.75
N LEU A 49 -10.34 3.90 -10.58
CA LEU A 49 -11.43 4.83 -10.27
C LEU A 49 -12.74 4.07 -10.05
N TYR A 50 -13.05 3.12 -10.91
CA TYR A 50 -14.23 2.27 -10.76
C TYR A 50 -14.18 1.46 -9.45
N TRP A 51 -13.04 0.83 -9.15
CA TRP A 51 -12.84 0.12 -7.88
C TRP A 51 -12.96 1.05 -6.68
N ARG A 52 -12.42 2.27 -6.74
CA ARG A 52 -12.47 3.28 -5.67
C ARG A 52 -13.89 3.74 -5.37
N ASP A 53 -14.71 3.90 -6.41
CA ASP A 53 -16.05 4.48 -6.28
C ASP A 53 -17.14 3.45 -5.98
N LEU A 54 -16.90 2.16 -6.28
CA LEU A 54 -17.84 1.07 -5.97
C LEU A 54 -18.08 0.90 -4.46
N PRO A 55 -19.26 1.17 -3.87
CA PRO A 55 -19.45 1.04 -2.43
C PRO A 55 -19.24 -0.40 -1.95
N GLU A 56 -18.28 -0.60 -1.03
CA GLU A 56 -18.04 -1.87 -0.35
C GLU A 56 -18.18 -1.65 1.15
N TYR A 57 -19.06 -2.40 1.80
CA TYR A 57 -19.32 -2.30 3.23
C TYR A 57 -18.74 -3.51 3.96
N MET A 58 -18.14 -3.27 5.12
CA MET A 58 -17.86 -4.32 6.09
C MET A 58 -19.03 -4.38 7.06
N ILE A 59 -19.60 -5.57 7.15
CA ILE A 59 -20.68 -5.88 8.07
C ILE A 59 -20.06 -6.53 9.30
N PHE A 60 -20.42 -6.05 10.48
CA PHE A 60 -19.96 -6.61 11.74
C PHE A 60 -21.16 -6.81 12.67
N GLU A 61 -21.19 -7.96 13.34
CA GLU A 61 -22.05 -8.20 14.49
C GLU A 61 -21.27 -7.79 15.74
N ALA A 62 -21.85 -6.92 16.55
CA ALA A 62 -21.30 -6.51 17.82
C ALA A 62 -22.29 -6.87 18.94
N GLU A 63 -21.76 -7.42 20.03
CA GLU A 63 -22.54 -7.69 21.23
C GLU A 63 -22.26 -6.62 22.28
N ASN A 64 -23.32 -6.06 22.85
CA ASN A 64 -23.18 -5.12 23.95
C ASN A 64 -22.68 -5.87 25.20
N ARG A 65 -21.55 -5.43 25.76
CA ARG A 65 -20.89 -6.09 26.90
C ARG A 65 -21.73 -6.17 28.17
N TYR A 66 -22.71 -5.28 28.35
CA TYR A 66 -23.54 -5.20 29.57
C TYR A 66 -24.93 -5.79 29.40
N THR A 67 -25.52 -5.63 28.21
CA THR A 67 -26.89 -6.08 27.94
C THR A 67 -26.96 -7.38 27.14
N HIS A 68 -25.82 -7.89 26.66
CA HIS A 68 -25.70 -9.07 25.77
C HIS A 68 -26.52 -8.97 24.47
N LYS A 69 -27.08 -7.79 24.18
CA LYS A 69 -27.84 -7.56 22.95
C LYS A 69 -26.89 -7.46 21.77
N LYS A 70 -27.14 -8.30 20.77
CA LYS A 70 -26.45 -8.25 19.49
C LYS A 70 -27.00 -7.12 18.62
N LYS A 71 -26.11 -6.44 17.92
CA LYS A 71 -26.42 -5.41 16.93
C LYS A 71 -25.57 -5.61 15.70
N TRP A 72 -26.17 -5.34 14.55
CA TRP A 72 -25.46 -5.34 13.27
C TRP A 72 -25.06 -3.91 12.94
N GLY A 73 -23.82 -3.73 12.51
CA GLY A 73 -23.30 -2.49 11.97
C GLY A 73 -22.75 -2.70 10.57
N ALA A 74 -22.88 -1.68 9.73
CA ALA A 74 -22.25 -1.63 8.43
C ALA A 74 -21.39 -0.37 8.34
N GLY A 75 -20.12 -0.55 8.02
CA GLY A 75 -19.18 0.55 7.79
C GLY A 75 -18.71 0.54 6.34
N LEU A 76 -18.76 1.69 5.66
CA LEU A 76 -18.15 1.83 4.34
C LEU A 76 -16.65 1.57 4.46
N MET A 77 -16.12 0.69 3.61
CA MET A 77 -14.72 0.33 3.63
C MET A 77 -13.84 1.50 3.22
N SER A 78 -12.72 1.65 3.92
CA SER A 78 -11.72 2.70 3.68
C SER A 78 -10.84 2.36 2.46
N LYS A 79 -11.44 2.14 1.29
CA LYS A 79 -10.71 1.90 0.04
C LYS A 79 -9.86 3.12 -0.31
N ARG A 80 -8.64 2.89 -0.79
CA ARG A 80 -7.69 3.97 -1.08
C ARG A 80 -8.29 5.00 -2.04
N GLY A 81 -8.19 6.27 -1.68
CA GLY A 81 -8.71 7.40 -2.45
C GLY A 81 -10.21 7.69 -2.24
N ASN A 82 -10.97 6.81 -1.60
CA ASN A 82 -12.39 7.08 -1.33
C ASN A 82 -12.56 8.10 -0.18
N SER A 83 -13.79 8.53 0.09
CA SER A 83 -14.10 9.54 1.10
C SER A 83 -13.65 9.14 2.51
N ILE A 84 -13.87 7.88 2.91
CA ILE A 84 -13.48 7.37 4.24
C ILE A 84 -11.96 7.35 4.39
N TYR A 85 -11.24 6.89 3.36
CA TYR A 85 -9.78 6.91 3.36
C TYR A 85 -9.22 8.32 3.48
N ARG A 86 -9.76 9.27 2.69
CA ARG A 86 -9.35 10.67 2.73
C ARG A 86 -9.60 11.30 4.09
N LYS A 87 -10.75 11.01 4.72
CA LYS A 87 -11.04 11.44 6.09
C LYS A 87 -10.03 10.86 7.07
N ASN A 88 -9.81 9.55 7.05
CA ASN A 88 -8.86 8.89 7.96
C ASN A 88 -7.42 9.40 7.78
N LEU A 89 -7.02 9.68 6.53
CA LEU A 89 -5.71 10.25 6.24
C LEU A 89 -5.61 11.68 6.78
N ARG A 90 -6.60 12.53 6.51
CA ARG A 90 -6.66 13.89 7.07
C ARG A 90 -6.59 13.86 8.59
N ASP A 91 -7.43 13.08 9.25
CA ASP A 91 -7.47 12.98 10.72
C ASP A 91 -6.11 12.55 11.32
N ARG A 92 -5.35 11.69 10.62
CA ARG A 92 -3.99 11.27 11.03
C ARG A 92 -2.92 12.32 10.79
N LEU A 93 -3.11 13.15 9.77
CA LEU A 93 -2.16 14.19 9.37
C LEU A 93 -2.54 15.57 9.90
N THR A 94 -3.64 15.72 10.64
CA THR A 94 -4.07 16.99 11.23
C THR A 94 -2.99 17.62 12.11
N PHE A 95 -2.12 16.82 12.75
CA PHE A 95 -1.00 17.37 13.52
C PHE A 95 -0.01 18.16 12.64
N ILE A 96 0.10 17.83 11.36
CA ILE A 96 0.96 18.55 10.39
C ILE A 96 0.41 19.94 10.14
N GLU A 97 -0.92 20.09 10.04
CA GLU A 97 -1.58 21.39 9.87
C GLU A 97 -1.35 22.32 11.08
N ALA A 98 -1.01 21.75 12.24
CA ALA A 98 -0.67 22.49 13.47
C ALA A 98 0.84 22.75 13.64
N LEU A 99 1.69 22.25 12.74
CA LEU A 99 3.12 22.55 12.79
C LEU A 99 3.37 23.97 12.26
N GLU A 100 4.26 24.70 12.92
CA GLU A 100 4.71 26.00 12.41
C GLU A 100 5.42 25.85 11.06
N ASP A 101 5.17 26.80 10.16
CA ASP A 101 5.87 26.91 8.89
C ASP A 101 7.37 27.12 9.14
N HIS A 102 8.12 26.03 9.08
CA HIS A 102 9.57 26.09 9.22
C HIS A 102 10.21 26.22 7.84
N ILE A 103 10.94 27.31 7.59
CA ILE A 103 11.78 27.44 6.40
C ILE A 103 12.91 26.41 6.51
N PHE A 104 12.77 25.29 5.82
CA PHE A 104 13.68 24.15 5.91
C PHE A 104 15.01 24.42 5.20
N PHE A 105 14.99 25.19 4.11
CA PHE A 105 16.18 25.64 3.40
C PHE A 105 16.21 27.16 3.35
N ASN A 106 17.01 27.78 4.21
CA ASN A 106 17.38 29.18 4.09
C ASN A 106 18.88 29.28 3.82
N TYR A 107 19.27 29.54 2.57
CA TYR A 107 20.69 29.63 2.20
C TYR A 107 21.45 30.74 2.97
N ARG A 108 20.73 31.74 3.50
CA ARG A 108 21.25 32.84 4.32
C ARG A 108 21.32 32.49 5.82
N ASN A 109 20.63 31.44 6.27
CA ASN A 109 20.63 31.00 7.67
C ASN A 109 21.09 29.54 7.76
N ARG A 110 22.43 29.36 7.80
CA ARG A 110 23.09 28.05 7.91
C ARG A 110 23.29 27.60 9.37
N SER A 111 22.39 27.99 10.28
CA SER A 111 22.56 27.69 11.70
C SER A 111 22.69 26.18 11.96
N LYS A 112 23.72 25.79 12.72
CA LYS A 112 23.93 24.40 13.20
C LYS A 112 22.84 23.94 14.19
N SER A 113 21.98 24.84 14.66
CA SER A 113 20.93 24.54 15.65
C SER A 113 19.61 24.06 15.05
N GLN A 114 19.41 24.19 13.74
CA GLN A 114 18.19 23.71 13.09
C GLN A 114 18.23 22.18 12.99
N LYS A 115 17.56 21.52 13.94
CA LYS A 115 17.42 20.07 14.00
C LYS A 115 16.04 19.70 13.49
N THR A 116 15.96 19.20 12.26
CA THR A 116 14.71 18.63 11.75
C THR A 116 14.43 17.27 12.39
N ARG A 117 13.17 16.99 12.77
CA ARG A 117 12.75 15.70 13.36
C ARG A 117 11.77 14.94 12.46
N ALA A 118 11.44 15.48 11.29
CA ALA A 118 10.52 14.89 10.34
C ALA A 118 11.21 14.73 8.98
N LEU A 119 11.19 13.50 8.45
CA LEU A 119 11.69 13.18 7.13
C LEU A 119 10.54 12.53 6.34
N PHE A 120 10.09 13.22 5.29
CA PHE A 120 9.16 12.65 4.34
C PHE A 120 9.92 11.83 3.30
N ILE A 121 9.49 10.58 3.08
CA ILE A 121 10.18 9.64 2.20
C ILE A 121 9.14 9.06 1.25
N THR A 122 9.29 9.34 -0.03
CA THR A 122 8.58 8.64 -1.10
C THR A 122 9.42 7.47 -1.56
N LEU A 123 8.84 6.27 -1.58
CA LEU A 123 9.53 5.10 -2.10
C LEU A 123 9.27 5.01 -3.62
N THR A 124 10.25 5.45 -4.40
CA THR A 124 10.29 5.20 -5.84
C THR A 124 11.06 3.90 -6.08
N TYR A 125 10.45 2.94 -6.77
CA TYR A 125 11.10 1.66 -7.09
C TYR A 125 11.75 1.73 -8.46
N ASP A 126 13.05 1.42 -8.56
CA ASP A 126 13.72 1.29 -9.85
C ASP A 126 13.27 0.01 -10.55
N SER A 127 12.46 0.18 -11.60
CA SER A 127 11.89 -0.90 -12.41
C SER A 127 12.94 -1.74 -13.14
N LYS A 128 14.20 -1.28 -13.21
CA LYS A 128 15.31 -2.06 -13.79
C LYS A 128 15.83 -3.15 -12.84
N LEU A 129 15.49 -3.10 -11.55
CA LEU A 129 16.01 -4.02 -10.54
C LEU A 129 15.37 -5.41 -10.57
N ALA A 130 14.11 -5.50 -10.99
CA ALA A 130 13.36 -6.75 -11.10
C ALA A 130 12.14 -6.52 -11.99
N SER A 131 11.54 -7.60 -12.49
CA SER A 131 10.23 -7.53 -13.15
C SER A 131 9.16 -6.96 -12.21
N LEU A 132 8.10 -6.36 -12.76
CA LEU A 132 6.98 -5.84 -11.96
C LEU A 132 6.41 -6.90 -11.00
N TRP A 133 6.31 -8.15 -11.47
CA TRP A 133 5.87 -9.27 -10.64
C TRP A 133 6.80 -9.53 -9.46
N GLU A 134 8.12 -9.61 -9.70
CA GLU A 134 9.11 -9.84 -8.64
C GLU A 134 9.23 -8.66 -7.68
N ALA A 135 9.05 -7.43 -8.17
CA ALA A 135 9.04 -6.21 -7.37
C ALA A 135 7.96 -6.26 -6.27
N TRP A 136 6.77 -6.77 -6.60
CA TRP A 136 5.65 -6.90 -5.65
C TRP A 136 5.66 -8.21 -4.87
N SER A 137 5.86 -9.34 -5.54
CA SER A 137 5.70 -10.66 -4.93
C SER A 137 6.95 -11.15 -4.22
N GLY A 138 8.12 -10.67 -4.63
CA GLY A 138 9.42 -11.21 -4.25
C GLY A 138 9.67 -12.62 -4.77
N VAL A 139 10.96 -12.96 -4.93
CA VAL A 139 11.35 -14.33 -5.25
C VAL A 139 11.33 -15.14 -3.95
N LYS A 140 10.50 -16.19 -3.92
CA LYS A 140 10.28 -17.02 -2.73
C LYS A 140 11.09 -18.30 -2.82
N ILE A 141 11.61 -18.73 -1.68
CA ILE A 141 12.26 -20.03 -1.47
C ILE A 141 11.54 -20.78 -0.35
N ARG A 142 11.51 -22.09 -0.47
CA ARG A 142 10.96 -22.96 0.57
C ARG A 142 11.97 -23.04 1.71
N LYS A 143 11.50 -22.80 2.92
CA LYS A 143 12.27 -22.93 4.16
C LYS A 143 11.53 -23.83 5.13
N GLN A 144 12.26 -24.42 6.06
CA GLN A 144 11.70 -25.20 7.14
C GLN A 144 11.71 -24.39 8.44
N VAL A 145 10.63 -24.45 9.20
CA VAL A 145 10.54 -23.85 10.53
C VAL A 145 11.54 -24.57 11.44
N LYS A 146 12.44 -23.80 12.06
CA LYS A 146 13.54 -24.34 12.88
C LYS A 146 13.25 -24.39 14.38
N ARG A 147 12.16 -23.76 14.86
CA ARG A 147 11.84 -23.61 16.28
C ARG A 147 10.33 -23.45 16.50
N GLY A 148 9.86 -23.82 17.69
CA GLY A 148 8.48 -23.61 18.14
C GLY A 148 7.50 -24.74 17.77
N PRO A 149 6.20 -24.56 18.03
CA PRO A 149 5.18 -25.61 17.89
C PRO A 149 5.00 -26.18 16.48
N ARG A 150 5.50 -25.45 15.46
CA ARG A 150 5.43 -25.82 14.04
C ARG A 150 6.76 -26.31 13.48
N LEU A 151 7.64 -26.80 14.35
CA LEU A 151 8.95 -27.32 13.97
C LEU A 151 8.81 -28.34 12.83
N GLY A 152 9.61 -28.19 11.78
CA GLY A 152 9.59 -29.09 10.64
C GLY A 152 8.62 -28.71 9.53
N GLU A 153 7.64 -27.83 9.78
CA GLU A 153 6.74 -27.34 8.73
C GLU A 153 7.48 -26.51 7.67
N LEU A 154 7.00 -26.61 6.43
CA LEU A 154 7.57 -25.89 5.29
C LEU A 154 6.78 -24.62 5.02
N TYR A 155 7.50 -23.51 4.83
CA TYR A 155 6.92 -22.20 4.52
C TYR A 155 7.71 -21.52 3.40
N TYR A 156 7.07 -20.57 2.71
CA TYR A 156 7.73 -19.75 1.71
C TYR A 156 8.24 -18.46 2.34
N ALA A 157 9.54 -18.21 2.18
CA ALA A 157 10.19 -16.97 2.57
C ALA A 157 10.82 -16.29 1.36
N HIS A 158 10.99 -14.97 1.40
CA HIS A 158 11.77 -14.30 0.36
C HIS A 158 13.22 -14.80 0.37
N LYS A 159 13.80 -14.94 -0.82
CA LYS A 159 15.21 -15.33 -0.97
C LYS A 159 16.11 -14.31 -0.26
N PRO A 160 17.24 -14.75 0.33
CA PRO A 160 18.27 -13.81 0.78
C PRO A 160 18.62 -12.82 -0.33
N GLY A 161 18.71 -11.53 0.02
CA GLY A 161 18.98 -10.46 -0.94
C GLY A 161 17.82 -10.06 -1.85
N CYS A 162 16.60 -10.59 -1.67
CA CYS A 162 15.42 -10.27 -2.49
C CYS A 162 15.21 -8.77 -2.67
N ARG A 163 15.20 -8.29 -3.92
CA ARG A 163 15.09 -6.87 -4.29
C ARG A 163 13.64 -6.40 -4.48
N CYS A 164 12.66 -7.10 -3.89
CA CYS A 164 11.28 -6.63 -3.91
C CYS A 164 11.11 -5.38 -3.05
N VAL A 165 10.06 -4.60 -3.33
CA VAL A 165 9.71 -3.34 -2.65
C VAL A 165 9.75 -3.50 -1.12
N SER A 166 9.09 -4.54 -0.62
CA SER A 166 9.01 -4.82 0.83
C SER A 166 10.38 -5.08 1.46
N CYS A 167 11.23 -5.88 0.80
CA CYS A 167 12.55 -6.21 1.33
C CYS A 167 13.52 -5.01 1.28
N LEU A 168 13.47 -4.19 0.23
CA LEU A 168 14.29 -2.97 0.14
C LEU A 168 13.86 -1.95 1.19
N TYR A 169 12.55 -1.71 1.34
CA TYR A 169 12.03 -0.81 2.35
C TYR A 169 12.42 -1.24 3.77
N ASN A 170 12.26 -2.52 4.11
CA ASN A 170 12.63 -3.01 5.44
C ASN A 170 14.15 -2.87 5.69
N ARG A 171 14.99 -3.14 4.68
CA ARG A 171 16.45 -2.91 4.79
C ARG A 171 16.77 -1.44 5.04
N TYR A 172 16.14 -0.54 4.29
CA TYR A 172 16.30 0.90 4.47
C TYR A 172 15.90 1.36 5.88
N ILE A 173 14.73 0.93 6.38
CA ILE A 173 14.29 1.26 7.74
C ILE A 173 15.22 0.69 8.81
N THR A 174 15.74 -0.53 8.62
CA THR A 174 16.75 -1.10 9.53
C THR A 174 18.01 -0.25 9.57
N ALA A 175 18.57 0.11 8.41
CA ALA A 175 19.76 0.96 8.33
C ALA A 175 19.55 2.32 9.00
N LEU A 176 18.37 2.92 8.82
CA LEU A 176 18.03 4.16 9.52
C LEU A 176 17.98 3.97 11.04
N ARG A 177 17.45 2.86 11.54
CA ARG A 177 17.41 2.57 12.98
C ARG A 177 18.79 2.33 13.57
N GLU A 178 19.67 1.68 12.80
CA GLU A 178 21.06 1.47 13.20
C GLU A 178 21.81 2.81 13.29
N ALA A 179 21.59 3.71 12.32
CA ALA A 179 22.24 5.01 12.28
C ALA A 179 21.68 6.03 13.29
N TYR A 180 20.36 6.03 13.53
CA TYR A 180 19.68 7.11 14.26
C TYR A 180 18.88 6.64 15.49
N GLY A 181 18.89 5.34 15.80
CA GLY A 181 18.20 4.78 16.96
C GLY A 181 16.70 4.57 16.74
N LYS A 182 15.89 4.90 17.75
CA LYS A 182 14.44 4.61 17.75
C LYS A 182 13.71 5.52 16.76
N LEU A 183 13.11 4.91 15.72
CA LEU A 183 12.29 5.60 14.73
C LEU A 183 10.82 5.23 14.86
N SER A 184 9.98 6.25 15.00
CA SER A 184 8.53 6.14 14.84
C SER A 184 8.19 6.28 13.36
N VAL A 185 7.62 5.23 12.77
CA VAL A 185 7.33 5.18 11.33
C VAL A 185 5.83 5.23 11.12
N ILE A 186 5.32 6.32 10.56
CA ILE A 186 3.95 6.42 10.06
C ILE A 186 3.99 5.98 8.60
N ARG A 187 3.37 4.83 8.30
CA ARG A 187 3.26 4.33 6.92
C ARG A 187 1.91 4.74 6.35
N ALA A 188 1.93 5.56 5.31
CA ALA A 188 0.85 5.60 4.35
C ALA A 188 1.26 4.69 3.18
N TRP A 189 0.52 3.61 2.95
CA TRP A 189 0.71 2.83 1.71
C TRP A 189 0.11 3.63 0.56
N GLU A 190 0.95 4.41 -0.10
CA GLU A 190 0.64 5.05 -1.37
C GLU A 190 1.20 4.19 -2.53
N GLY A 191 0.65 2.98 -2.73
CA GLY A 191 1.06 2.12 -3.85
C GLY A 191 0.28 2.48 -5.11
N PHE A 192 0.82 3.35 -5.97
CA PHE A 192 0.26 3.68 -7.28
C PHE A 192 -0.29 2.44 -8.02
#